data_AF-A0A7V6XJK1-F1
#
_entry.id   AF-A0A7V6XJK1-F1
#
_cell.length_a   1.000
_cell.length_b   1.000
_cell.length_c   1.000
_cell.angle_alpha   90.00
_cell.angle_beta   90.00
_cell.angle_gamma   90.00
#
_symmetry.space_group_name_H-M   'P 1'
#
loop_
_entity.id
_entity.type
_entity.pdbx_description
1 polymer ?
#
loop_
_entity_poly.entity_id
_entity_poly.type
_entity_poly.pdbx_seq_one_letter_code
_entity_poly.pdbx_strand_id
1 'polypeptide(L)'
;MMPIKIPMAYSSYVSIALLAALDSVFGGIRAILGETFDNTIFLTGLLTNTLLAGLLAYIGDRLGVPIYLAAVFAFGARLFQNIAIIRRFLISKYFNKN
;
A
#
# COMPACT_ATOMS: atom_id res chain seq x y z
N MET A 1 20.30 10.66 20.00
CA MET A 1 19.84 9.60 19.08
C MET A 1 20.72 9.66 17.83
N MET A 2 21.55 8.66 17.58
CA MET A 2 22.24 8.57 16.29
C MET A 2 21.15 8.43 15.21
N PRO A 3 21.13 9.28 14.17
CA PRO A 3 20.17 9.11 13.10
C PRO A 3 20.48 7.78 12.45
N ILE A 4 19.52 6.86 12.50
CA ILE A 4 19.58 5.60 11.75
C ILE A 4 19.55 6.03 10.27
N LYS A 5 20.73 6.27 9.69
CA LYS A 5 20.89 6.53 8.27
C LYS A 5 20.66 5.20 7.57
N ILE A 6 19.44 5.00 7.06
CA ILE A 6 19.17 3.93 6.11
C ILE A 6 20.15 4.12 4.95
N PRO A 7 21.01 3.14 4.62
CA PRO A 7 21.91 3.27 3.49
C PRO A 7 21.09 3.57 2.23
N MET A 8 21.53 4.51 1.38
CA MET A 8 20.77 4.94 0.19
C MET A 8 20.28 3.75 -0.66
N ALA A 9 21.08 2.69 -0.73
CA ALA A 9 20.75 1.47 -1.45
C ALA A 9 19.45 0.79 -0.97
N TYR A 10 19.12 0.88 0.32
CA TYR A 10 17.91 0.26 0.90
C TYR A 10 16.73 1.21 1.00
N SER A 11 16.93 2.52 0.82
CA SER A 11 15.87 3.53 0.97
C SER A 11 14.70 3.30 0.02
N SER A 12 14.98 2.91 -1.23
CA SER A 12 13.94 2.62 -2.24
C SER A 12 13.11 1.38 -1.90
N TYR A 13 13.76 0.32 -1.41
CA TYR A 13 13.11 -0.92 -0.99
C TYR A 13 12.21 -0.70 0.23
N VAL A 14 12.71 0.01 1.25
CA VAL A 14 11.95 0.34 2.45
C VAL A 14 10.75 1.23 2.11
N SER A 15 10.93 2.21 1.22
CA SER A 15 9.84 3.11 0.80
C SER A 15 8.71 2.35 0.10
N ILE A 16 9.05 1.41 -0.77
CA ILE A 16 8.06 0.58 -1.47
C ILE A 16 7.35 -0.38 -0.53
N ALA A 17 8.10 -1.05 0.34
CA ALA A 17 7.52 -1.96 1.33
C ALA A 17 6.56 -1.22 2.27
N LEU A 18 6.94 -0.01 2.72
CA LEU A 18 6.08 0.85 3.53
C LEU A 18 4.80 1.24 2.76
N LEU A 19 4.94 1.62 1.48
CA LEU A 19 3.80 2.01 0.67
C LEU A 19 2.84 0.84 0.41
N ALA A 20 3.36 -0.37 0.16
CA ALA A 20 2.57 -1.59 0.01
C ALA A 20 1.84 -1.99 1.31
N ALA A 21 2.50 -1.82 2.46
CA ALA A 21 1.89 -2.02 3.76
C ALA A 21 0.76 -1.02 4.03
N LEU A 22 0.99 0.27 3.74
CA LEU A 22 -0.02 1.32 3.87
C LEU A 22 -1.23 1.05 2.96
N ASP A 23 -1.01 0.71 1.69
CA ASP A 23 -2.09 0.35 0.76
C ASP A 23 -2.97 -0.78 1.32
N SER A 24 -2.33 -1.81 1.89
CA SER A 24 -3.03 -2.94 2.50
C SER A 24 -3.85 -2.51 3.71
N VAL A 25 -3.31 -1.67 4.61
CA VAL A 25 -4.04 -1.11 5.76
C VAL A 25 -5.29 -0.35 5.32
N PHE A 26 -5.16 0.54 4.33
CA PHE A 26 -6.32 1.27 3.79
C PHE A 26 -7.31 0.35 3.07
N GLY A 27 -6.82 -0.68 2.38
CA GLY A 27 -7.66 -1.74 1.80
C GLY A 27 -8.46 -2.49 2.86
N GLY A 28 -7.85 -2.80 4.01
CA GLY A 28 -8.52 -3.41 5.16
C GLY A 28 -9.61 -2.51 5.74
N ILE A 29 -9.30 -1.23 5.97
CA ILE A 29 -10.29 -0.24 6.45
C ILE A 29 -11.47 -0.15 5.47
N ARG A 30 -11.20 -0.11 4.16
CA ARG A 30 -12.24 -0.10 3.13
C ARG A 30 -13.14 -1.33 3.20
N ALA A 31 -12.56 -2.51 3.37
CA ALA A 31 -13.30 -3.77 3.46
C ALA A 31 -14.14 -3.86 4.75
N ILE A 32 -13.64 -3.32 5.88
CA ILE A 32 -14.41 -3.20 7.13
C ILE A 32 -15.63 -2.30 6.93
N LEU A 33 -15.44 -1.13 6.31
CA LEU A 33 -16.55 -0.19 6.05
C LEU A 33 -17.59 -0.73 5.07
N GLY A 34 -17.18 -1.62 4.16
CA GLY A 34 -18.06 -2.28 3.20
C GLY A 34 -18.59 -3.63 3.68
N GLU A 35 -18.45 -4.01 4.95
CA GLU A 35 -18.86 -5.31 5.53
C GLU A 35 -18.36 -6.54 4.75
N THR A 36 -17.23 -6.41 4.06
CA THR A 36 -16.61 -7.43 3.21
C THR A 36 -15.21 -7.79 3.71
N PHE A 37 -14.91 -7.49 4.97
CA PHE A 37 -13.61 -7.78 5.57
C PHE A 37 -13.46 -9.28 5.82
N ASP A 38 -12.51 -9.89 5.12
CA ASP A 38 -12.03 -11.23 5.37
C ASP A 38 -10.55 -11.17 5.77
N ASN A 39 -10.24 -11.66 6.96
CA ASN A 39 -8.89 -11.63 7.52
C ASN A 39 -7.90 -12.45 6.66
N THR A 40 -8.35 -13.53 6.04
CA THR A 40 -7.54 -14.38 5.16
C THR A 40 -7.18 -13.61 3.88
N ILE A 41 -8.15 -12.91 3.27
CA ILE A 41 -7.91 -12.10 2.07
C ILE A 41 -7.01 -10.91 2.38
N PHE A 42 -7.21 -10.26 3.52
CA PHE A 42 -6.35 -9.16 3.96
C PHE A 42 -4.91 -9.63 4.18
N LEU A 43 -4.69 -10.73 4.91
CA LEU A 43 -3.36 -11.21 5.25
C LEU A 43 -2.62 -11.73 4.01
N THR A 44 -3.29 -12.51 3.17
CA THR A 44 -2.72 -12.99 1.90
C THR A 44 -2.42 -11.83 0.96
N GLY A 45 -3.30 -10.83 0.89
CA GLY A 45 -3.08 -9.60 0.12
C GLY A 45 -1.88 -8.80 0.62
N LEU A 46 -1.77 -8.57 1.93
CA LEU A 46 -0.66 -7.83 2.54
C LEU A 46 0.69 -8.50 2.24
N LEU A 47 0.78 -9.80 2.47
CA LEU A 47 2.02 -10.56 2.26
C LEU A 47 2.37 -10.62 0.77
N THR A 48 1.41 -10.99 -0.09
CA THR A 48 1.65 -11.14 -1.53
C THR A 48 2.00 -9.81 -2.17
N ASN A 49 1.27 -8.72 -1.86
CA ASN A 49 1.57 -7.40 -2.39
C ASN A 49 2.95 -6.89 -1.94
N THR A 50 3.31 -7.06 -0.67
CA THR A 50 4.61 -6.62 -0.14
C THR A 50 5.75 -7.42 -0.76
N LEU A 51 5.59 -8.75 -0.90
CA LEU A 51 6.56 -9.60 -1.58
C LEU A 51 6.73 -9.22 -3.05
N LEU A 52 5.63 -9.00 -3.78
CA LEU A 52 5.66 -8.53 -5.17
C LEU A 52 6.37 -7.19 -5.30
N ALA A 53 6.12 -6.26 -4.37
CA ALA A 53 6.76 -4.94 -4.34
C ALA A 53 8.28 -5.05 -4.17
N GLY A 54 8.73 -5.88 -3.22
CA GLY A 54 10.14 -6.16 -3.00
C GLY A 54 10.81 -6.88 -4.18
N LEU A 55 10.10 -7.82 -4.80
CA LEU A 55 10.59 -8.55 -5.98
C LEU A 55 10.73 -7.62 -7.19
N LEU A 56 9.75 -6.74 -7.44
CA LEU A 56 9.83 -5.73 -8.50
C LEU A 56 10.98 -4.75 -8.28
N ALA A 57 11.18 -4.30 -7.03
CA ALA A 57 12.32 -3.45 -6.69
C ALA A 57 13.65 -4.16 -6.95
N TYR A 58 13.76 -5.44 -6.57
CA TYR A 58 14.95 -6.26 -6.80
C TYR A 58 15.24 -6.46 -8.30
N ILE A 59 14.22 -6.74 -9.10
CA ILE A 59 14.36 -6.85 -10.55
C ILE A 59 14.79 -5.51 -11.16
N GLY A 60 14.20 -4.39 -10.72
CA GLY A 60 14.56 -3.06 -11.19
C GLY A 60 16.04 -2.73 -10.96
N ASP A 61 16.53 -3.03 -9.77
CA ASP A 61 17.93 -2.82 -9.39
C ASP A 61 18.88 -3.65 -10.27
N ARG A 62 18.51 -4.92 -10.57
CA ARG A 62 19.29 -5.79 -11.47
C ARG A 62 19.29 -5.34 -12.93
N LEU A 63 18.20 -4.70 -13.38
CA LEU A 63 18.08 -4.19 -14.74
C LEU A 63 18.67 -2.78 -14.92
N GLY A 64 19.07 -2.11 -13.83
CA GLY A 64 19.51 -0.71 -13.86
C GLY A 64 18.40 0.28 -14.21
N VAL A 65 17.13 -0.14 -14.09
CA VAL A 65 15.94 0.66 -14.41
C VAL A 65 15.24 1.05 -13.11
N PRO A 66 14.75 2.30 -12.96
CA PRO A 66 14.05 2.73 -11.75
C PRO A 66 12.62 2.17 -11.66
N ILE A 67 12.45 0.84 -11.74
CA ILE A 67 11.16 0.13 -11.61
C ILE A 67 10.50 0.44 -10.26
N TYR A 68 11.30 0.84 -9.27
CA TYR A 68 10.80 1.34 -7.99
C TYR A 68 9.74 2.45 -8.17
N LEU A 69 9.88 3.32 -9.19
CA LEU A 69 8.89 4.35 -9.52
C LEU A 69 7.56 3.75 -9.98
N ALA A 70 7.59 2.69 -10.77
CA ALA A 70 6.37 2.00 -11.23
C ALA A 70 5.64 1.35 -10.05
N ALA A 71 6.37 0.73 -9.12
CA ALA A 71 5.80 0.21 -7.89
C ALA A 71 5.17 1.35 -7.06
N VAL A 72 5.91 2.44 -6.82
CA VAL A 72 5.40 3.61 -6.09
C VAL A 72 4.13 4.16 -6.73
N PHE A 73 4.09 4.28 -8.05
CA PHE A 73 2.91 4.75 -8.76
C PHE A 73 1.72 3.79 -8.63
N ALA A 74 1.92 2.49 -8.84
CA ALA A 74 0.86 1.49 -8.75
C ALA A 74 0.28 1.37 -7.34
N PHE A 75 1.13 1.29 -6.31
CA PHE A 75 0.70 1.28 -4.91
C PHE A 75 0.08 2.62 -4.50
N GLY A 76 0.67 3.74 -4.91
CA GLY A 76 0.14 5.07 -4.63
C GLY A 76 -1.25 5.28 -5.23
N ALA A 77 -1.47 4.89 -6.49
CA ALA A 77 -2.77 4.96 -7.14
C ALA A 77 -3.82 4.14 -6.38
N ARG A 78 -3.49 2.90 -5.97
CA ARG A 78 -4.40 2.07 -5.16
C ARG A 78 -4.71 2.68 -3.81
N LEU A 79 -3.72 3.27 -3.15
CA LEU A 79 -3.88 3.93 -1.87
C LEU A 79 -4.86 5.11 -1.99
N PHE A 80 -4.69 5.97 -3.01
CA PHE A 80 -5.64 7.06 -3.29
C PHE A 80 -7.06 6.55 -3.59
N GLN A 81 -7.20 5.45 -4.32
CA GLN A 81 -8.49 4.82 -4.59
C GLN A 81 -9.15 4.31 -3.31
N ASN A 82 -8.40 3.62 -2.44
CA ASN A 82 -8.89 3.15 -1.15
C ASN A 82 -9.37 4.33 -0.28
N ILE A 83 -8.61 5.42 -0.20
CA ILE A 83 -9.01 6.65 0.50
C ILE A 83 -10.29 7.25 -0.12
N ALA A 84 -10.39 7.33 -1.44
CA ALA A 84 -11.57 7.88 -2.10
C ALA A 84 -12.85 7.10 -1.77
N ILE A 85 -12.75 5.77 -1.73
CA ILE A 85 -13.86 4.89 -1.36
C ILE A 85 -14.22 5.07 0.11
N ILE A 86 -13.22 5.05 1.02
CA ILE A 86 -13.43 5.29 2.47
C ILE A 86 -14.14 6.63 2.68
N ARG A 87 -13.67 7.70 2.02
CA ARG A 87 -14.30 9.03 2.09
C ARG A 87 -15.76 8.97 1.64
N ARG A 88 -16.06 8.29 0.54
CA ARG A 88 -17.44 8.12 0.05
C ARG A 88 -18.32 7.40 1.06
N PHE A 89 -17.85 6.30 1.65
CA PHE A 89 -18.58 5.57 2.69
C PHE A 89 -18.88 6.45 3.90
N LEU A 90 -17.88 7.20 4.40
CA LEU A 90 -18.04 8.09 5.55
C LEU A 90 -19.07 9.20 5.26
N ILE A 91 -19.00 9.81 4.08
CA ILE A 91 -19.97 10.84 3.65
C ILE A 91 -21.36 10.24 3.54
N SER A 92 -21.53 9.12 2.82
CA SER A 92 -22.84 8.47 2.67
C SER A 92 -23.45 8.08 4.02
N LYS A 93 -22.64 7.58 4.97
CA LYS A 93 -23.11 7.27 6.33
C LYS A 93 -23.54 8.51 7.12
N TYR A 94 -22.89 9.66 6.91
CA TYR A 94 -23.26 10.92 7.55
C TYR A 94 -24.57 11.48 6.97
N PHE A 95 -24.74 11.46 5.65
CA PHE A 95 -25.93 11.99 4.98
C PHE A 95 -27.17 11.07 5.11
N ASN A 96 -26.99 9.76 5.20
CA ASN A 96 -28.09 8.80 5.36
C ASN A 96 -28.55 8.64 6.83
N LYS A 97 -28.06 9.51 7.73
CA LYS A 97 -28.47 9.56 9.14
C LYS A 97 -29.46 10.71 9.44
N ASN A 98 -30.02 11.33 8.40
CA ASN A 98 -31.17 12.25 8.48
C ASN A 98 -32.41 11.56 7.90
#